data_AF-A0A926WGG5-F1
#
_entry.id   AF-A0A926WGG5-F1
#
_cell.length_a   1.000
_cell.length_b   1.000
_cell.length_c   1.000
_cell.angle_alpha   90.00
_cell.angle_beta   90.00
_cell.angle_gamma   90.00
#
_symmetry.space_group_name_H-M   'P 1'
#
loop_
_entity.id
_entity.type
_entity.pdbx_description
1 polymer ?
#
loop_
_entity_poly.entity_id
_entity_poly.type
_entity_poly.pdbx_seq_one_letter_code
_entity_poly.pdbx_strand_id
1 'polypeptide(L)'
;MYNLALDGAVSYEILRYLQHTLKNQPNLKEVIFGIDFFMFNKFLGNQPGFDENRLEKNYLFPSDIMNSLFSLDTLEVSRKTILASLQQENYDKYYGENGFMPNSKYRDGKAKIWFTKSINIYFQFNYKYKFNDKYFEDFQKIVKICREKNIKLKVFISPSHAIDLESIRVTGEWQTFENWKRKILKVTPVWDFSGYNSITTEPLQDVMENYADSSHYTKPVGDLILNRILGYKEKEVPADFGVLITPENIESHLAKIRADREEWVKNRKSELELVQNLENKFGETQQQKDK
;
A
#
# COMPACT_ATOMS: atom_id res chain seq x y z
N MET A 1 -10.42 -6.46 -15.68
CA MET A 1 -9.55 -6.40 -14.49
C MET A 1 -10.35 -5.71 -13.41
N TYR A 2 -10.43 -6.29 -12.21
CA TYR A 2 -11.11 -5.69 -11.06
C TYR A 2 -10.05 -5.39 -10.00
N ASN A 3 -10.13 -4.22 -9.39
CA ASN A 3 -9.23 -3.76 -8.33
C ASN A 3 -9.90 -4.01 -6.98
N LEU A 4 -9.25 -4.83 -6.15
CA LEU A 4 -9.66 -5.12 -4.79
C LEU A 4 -8.57 -4.66 -3.80
N ALA A 5 -8.04 -3.46 -4.02
CA ALA A 5 -7.20 -2.79 -3.04
C ALA A 5 -8.04 -2.43 -1.81
N LEU A 6 -7.50 -2.72 -0.63
CA LEU A 6 -8.16 -2.53 0.66
C LEU A 6 -7.26 -1.67 1.55
N ASP A 7 -7.81 -0.60 2.11
CA ASP A 7 -7.07 0.33 2.94
C ASP A 7 -6.51 -0.36 4.19
N GLY A 8 -5.18 -0.42 4.30
CA GLY A 8 -4.50 -0.93 5.49
C GLY A 8 -4.74 -2.42 5.81
N ALA A 9 -5.22 -3.21 4.86
CA ALA A 9 -5.54 -4.61 5.09
C ALA A 9 -4.31 -5.45 5.47
N VAL A 10 -4.46 -6.30 6.49
CA VAL A 10 -3.45 -7.33 6.80
C VAL A 10 -3.61 -8.55 5.89
N SER A 11 -2.59 -9.40 5.82
CA SER A 11 -2.61 -10.55 4.90
C SER A 11 -3.73 -11.57 5.19
N TYR A 12 -4.24 -11.64 6.42
CA TYR A 12 -5.42 -12.45 6.74
C TYR A 12 -6.65 -11.97 5.96
N GLU A 13 -6.93 -10.66 5.96
CA GLU A 13 -8.06 -10.09 5.22
C GLU A 13 -7.93 -10.40 3.73
N ILE A 14 -6.74 -10.19 3.15
CA ILE A 14 -6.47 -10.50 1.74
C ILE A 14 -6.73 -11.98 1.42
N LEU A 15 -6.29 -12.89 2.29
CA LEU A 15 -6.54 -14.33 2.12
C LEU A 15 -8.06 -14.61 2.05
N ARG A 16 -8.84 -14.00 2.94
CA ARG A 16 -10.30 -14.20 2.99
C ARG A 16 -11.01 -13.59 1.78
N TYR A 17 -10.57 -12.42 1.32
CA TYR A 17 -11.08 -11.81 0.10
C TYR A 17 -10.72 -12.61 -1.17
N LEU A 18 -9.53 -13.21 -1.23
CA LEU A 18 -9.18 -14.15 -2.31
C LEU A 18 -10.11 -15.36 -2.30
N GLN A 19 -10.36 -15.96 -1.13
CA GLN A 19 -11.29 -17.10 -1.00
C GLN A 19 -12.71 -16.73 -1.42
N HIS A 20 -13.21 -15.57 -0.99
CA HIS A 20 -14.50 -15.04 -1.43
C HIS A 20 -14.54 -14.82 -2.96
N THR A 21 -13.46 -14.26 -3.53
CA THR A 21 -13.35 -14.07 -4.98
C THR A 21 -13.40 -15.41 -5.71
N LEU A 22 -12.67 -16.43 -5.24
CA LEU A 22 -12.69 -17.76 -5.85
C LEU A 22 -14.03 -18.46 -5.75
N LYS A 23 -14.79 -18.20 -4.69
CA LYS A 23 -16.16 -18.72 -4.52
C LYS A 23 -17.10 -18.13 -5.57
N ASN A 24 -16.98 -16.84 -5.87
CA ASN A 24 -17.88 -16.13 -6.77
C ASN A 24 -17.37 -16.04 -8.22
N GLN A 25 -16.07 -16.26 -8.44
CA GLN A 25 -15.38 -16.22 -9.72
C GLN A 25 -14.47 -17.45 -9.87
N PRO A 26 -15.04 -18.66 -10.02
CA PRO A 26 -14.27 -19.91 -10.06
C PRO A 26 -13.30 -19.99 -11.23
N ASN A 27 -13.48 -19.13 -12.25
CA ASN A 27 -12.65 -19.06 -13.45
C ASN A 27 -11.51 -18.03 -13.36
N LEU A 28 -11.23 -17.45 -12.18
CA LEU A 28 -10.13 -16.50 -11.98
C LEU A 28 -8.81 -17.03 -12.57
N LYS A 29 -8.15 -16.23 -13.40
CA LYS A 29 -6.94 -16.64 -14.15
C LYS A 29 -5.65 -16.00 -13.68
N GLU A 30 -5.72 -14.75 -13.23
CA GLU A 30 -4.55 -13.99 -12.83
C GLU A 30 -4.87 -13.12 -11.62
N VAL A 31 -3.92 -13.05 -10.69
CA VAL A 31 -3.95 -12.19 -9.51
C VAL A 31 -2.66 -11.37 -9.49
N ILE A 32 -2.80 -10.06 -9.40
CA ILE A 32 -1.70 -9.13 -9.14
C ILE A 32 -1.85 -8.68 -7.69
N PHE A 33 -0.89 -9.03 -6.84
CA PHE A 33 -0.98 -8.86 -5.40
C PHE A 33 0.11 -7.91 -4.90
N GLY A 34 -0.31 -6.72 -4.45
CA GLY A 34 0.55 -5.76 -3.76
C GLY A 34 0.75 -6.16 -2.30
N ILE A 35 2.00 -6.18 -1.85
CA ILE A 35 2.37 -6.43 -0.46
C ILE A 35 3.16 -5.25 0.10
N ASP A 36 2.90 -4.93 1.36
CA ASP A 36 3.59 -3.88 2.09
C ASP A 36 4.21 -4.43 3.38
N PHE A 37 5.30 -3.82 3.82
CA PHE A 37 6.02 -4.26 5.03
C PHE A 37 5.13 -4.26 6.28
N PHE A 38 4.27 -3.23 6.41
CA PHE A 38 3.37 -3.09 7.55
C PHE A 38 2.34 -4.22 7.65
N MET A 39 1.94 -4.85 6.53
CA MET A 39 0.92 -5.92 6.51
C MET A 39 1.30 -7.14 7.37
N PHE A 40 2.59 -7.27 7.70
CA PHE A 40 3.16 -8.35 8.50
C PHE A 40 3.46 -7.92 9.94
N ASN A 41 2.98 -6.75 10.37
CA ASN A 41 3.17 -6.25 11.73
C ASN A 41 2.19 -6.92 12.71
N LYS A 42 2.72 -7.54 13.77
CA LYS A 42 1.98 -8.26 14.81
C LYS A 42 1.00 -7.37 15.59
N PHE A 43 1.24 -6.06 15.61
CA PHE A 43 0.40 -5.12 16.34
C PHE A 43 -0.78 -4.58 15.52
N LEU A 44 -0.86 -4.94 14.23
CA LEU A 44 -2.03 -4.63 13.42
C LEU A 44 -3.07 -5.75 13.56
N GLY A 45 -4.33 -5.35 13.65
CA GLY A 45 -5.48 -6.23 13.53
C GLY A 45 -6.21 -6.01 12.20
N ASN A 46 -7.30 -6.74 12.00
CA ASN A 46 -8.19 -6.52 10.87
C ASN A 46 -8.75 -5.09 10.91
N GLN A 47 -9.04 -4.53 9.75
CA GLN A 47 -9.66 -3.21 9.66
C GLN A 47 -11.06 -3.21 10.30
N PRO A 48 -11.50 -2.10 10.91
CA PRO A 48 -12.82 -2.03 11.56
C PRO A 48 -14.01 -2.39 10.65
N GLY A 49 -13.86 -2.22 9.33
CA GLY A 49 -14.88 -2.56 8.33
C GLY A 49 -14.90 -4.04 7.90
N PHE A 50 -13.92 -4.84 8.33
CA PHE A 50 -13.82 -6.25 7.96
C PHE A 50 -14.82 -7.10 8.75
N ASP A 51 -15.67 -7.82 8.02
CA ASP A 51 -16.56 -8.83 8.58
C ASP A 51 -16.50 -10.10 7.76
N GLU A 52 -15.90 -11.12 8.34
CA GLU A 52 -15.74 -12.44 7.76
C GLU A 52 -17.09 -13.12 7.44
N ASN A 53 -18.17 -12.79 8.15
CA ASN A 53 -19.49 -13.40 7.91
C ASN A 53 -20.07 -13.00 6.55
N ARG A 54 -19.61 -11.88 5.98
CA ARG A 54 -19.96 -11.39 4.63
C ARG A 54 -19.22 -12.12 3.52
N LEU A 55 -18.18 -12.86 3.85
CA LEU A 55 -17.32 -13.51 2.87
C LEU A 55 -17.82 -14.91 2.50
N GLU A 56 -17.37 -15.40 1.35
CA GLU A 56 -17.76 -16.70 0.77
C GLU A 56 -19.28 -16.91 0.57
N LYS A 57 -20.05 -15.81 0.57
CA LYS A 57 -21.47 -15.78 0.18
C LYS A 57 -21.63 -15.33 -1.28
N ASN A 58 -22.75 -15.72 -1.88
CA ASN A 58 -23.21 -15.27 -3.20
C ASN A 58 -24.46 -14.36 -3.11
N TYR A 59 -24.73 -13.82 -1.91
CA TYR A 59 -25.84 -12.92 -1.62
C TYR A 59 -25.39 -11.83 -0.65
N LEU A 60 -26.11 -10.70 -0.65
CA LEU A 60 -25.94 -9.63 0.34
C LEU A 60 -26.90 -9.84 1.51
N PHE A 61 -26.51 -9.43 2.71
CA PHE A 61 -27.42 -9.46 3.84
C PHE A 61 -28.52 -8.39 3.66
N PRO A 62 -29.80 -8.70 3.95
CA PRO A 62 -30.88 -7.71 3.87
C PRO A 62 -30.62 -6.47 4.73
N SER A 63 -29.97 -6.64 5.89
CA SER A 63 -29.52 -5.54 6.74
C SER A 63 -28.51 -4.62 6.06
N ASP A 64 -27.59 -5.18 5.26
CA ASP A 64 -26.59 -4.39 4.53
C ASP A 64 -27.24 -3.58 3.40
N ILE A 65 -28.22 -4.18 2.71
CA ILE A 65 -29.03 -3.49 1.69
C ILE A 65 -29.84 -2.35 2.34
N MET A 66 -30.51 -2.63 3.47
CA MET A 66 -31.32 -1.64 4.18
C MET A 66 -30.45 -0.50 4.73
N ASN A 67 -29.32 -0.81 5.36
CA ASN A 67 -28.40 0.20 5.88
C ASN A 67 -27.76 1.03 4.76
N SER A 68 -27.49 0.45 3.59
CA SER A 68 -26.95 1.18 2.45
C SER A 68 -27.99 2.09 1.79
N LEU A 69 -29.25 1.63 1.69
CA LEU A 69 -30.32 2.35 0.99
C LEU A 69 -31.08 3.36 1.86
N PHE A 70 -31.17 3.14 3.17
CA PHE A 70 -32.04 3.92 4.08
C PHE A 70 -31.32 4.58 5.26
N SER A 71 -29.99 4.60 5.25
CA SER A 71 -29.23 5.43 6.20
C SER A 71 -29.56 6.91 5.96
N LEU A 72 -30.06 7.60 6.99
CA LEU A 72 -30.34 9.04 6.95
C LEU A 72 -29.08 9.84 6.59
N ASP A 73 -27.90 9.35 6.99
CA ASP A 73 -26.60 9.90 6.61
C ASP A 73 -26.35 9.77 5.10
N THR A 74 -26.84 8.70 4.45
CA THR A 74 -26.70 8.49 3.00
C THR A 74 -27.54 9.48 2.19
N LEU A 75 -28.70 9.90 2.71
CA LEU A 75 -29.51 10.95 2.09
C LEU A 75 -28.86 12.33 2.22
N GLU A 76 -28.26 12.65 3.37
CA GLU A 76 -27.51 13.88 3.56
C GLU A 76 -26.25 13.93 2.68
N VAL A 77 -25.52 12.81 2.60
CA VAL A 77 -24.35 12.66 1.72
C VAL A 77 -24.77 12.75 0.25
N SER A 78 -25.86 12.12 -0.17
CA SER A 78 -26.36 12.22 -1.55
C SER A 78 -26.74 13.66 -1.91
N ARG A 79 -27.38 14.39 -1.00
CA ARG A 79 -27.69 15.83 -1.19
C ARG A 79 -26.41 16.67 -1.31
N LYS A 80 -25.41 16.42 -0.45
CA LYS A 80 -24.10 17.09 -0.55
C LYS A 80 -23.39 16.76 -1.86
N THR A 81 -23.45 15.52 -2.32
CA THR A 81 -22.88 15.08 -3.61
C THR A 81 -23.56 15.76 -4.79
N ILE A 82 -24.90 15.80 -4.84
CA ILE A 82 -25.62 16.52 -5.92
C ILE A 82 -25.22 18.00 -5.96
N LEU A 83 -25.15 18.66 -4.80
CA LEU A 83 -24.73 20.06 -4.72
C LEU A 83 -23.26 20.26 -5.14
N ALA A 84 -22.37 19.32 -4.79
CA ALA A 84 -20.96 19.36 -5.18
C ALA A 84 -20.76 19.06 -6.68
N SER A 85 -21.48 18.09 -7.25
CA SER A 85 -21.46 17.73 -8.68
C SER A 85 -22.01 18.85 -9.57
N LEU A 86 -22.93 19.67 -9.06
CA LEU A 86 -23.41 20.88 -9.76
C LEU A 86 -22.38 22.03 -9.74
N GLN A 87 -21.35 21.96 -8.87
CA GLN A 87 -20.31 22.98 -8.73
C GLN A 87 -18.95 22.54 -9.29
N GLN A 88 -18.69 21.23 -9.42
CA GLN A 88 -17.45 20.66 -9.96
C GLN A 88 -17.76 19.43 -10.82
N GLU A 89 -17.24 19.43 -12.06
CA GLU A 89 -17.50 18.38 -13.06
C GLU A 89 -16.94 16.98 -12.72
N ASN A 90 -16.07 16.84 -11.71
CA ASN A 90 -15.41 15.55 -11.40
C ASN A 90 -15.13 15.39 -9.89
N TYR A 91 -16.17 15.17 -9.10
CA TYR A 91 -16.02 14.79 -7.68
C TYR A 91 -16.24 13.29 -7.49
N ASP A 92 -15.49 12.46 -8.20
CA ASP A 92 -15.50 11.01 -7.95
C ASP A 92 -14.63 10.71 -6.72
N LYS A 93 -15.29 10.56 -5.57
CA LYS A 93 -14.69 10.03 -4.34
C LYS A 93 -14.98 8.55 -4.10
N TYR A 94 -15.65 7.90 -5.05
CA TYR A 94 -16.17 6.56 -4.90
C TYR A 94 -15.34 5.55 -5.70
N TYR A 95 -15.42 4.30 -5.28
CA TYR A 95 -14.92 3.18 -6.07
C TYR A 95 -15.66 3.15 -7.41
N GLY A 96 -14.92 3.24 -8.52
CA GLY A 96 -15.47 3.00 -9.85
C GLY A 96 -15.97 1.56 -10.00
N GLU A 97 -16.70 1.26 -11.07
CA GLU A 97 -17.25 -0.09 -11.33
C GLU A 97 -16.18 -1.20 -11.35
N ASN A 98 -14.94 -0.83 -11.66
CA ASN A 98 -13.77 -1.71 -11.63
C ASN A 98 -13.10 -1.80 -10.25
N GLY A 99 -13.66 -1.21 -9.20
CA GLY A 99 -13.10 -1.16 -7.85
C GLY A 99 -11.92 -0.19 -7.68
N PHE A 100 -11.65 0.70 -8.65
CA PHE A 100 -10.61 1.72 -8.49
C PHE A 100 -11.18 2.94 -7.76
N MET A 101 -10.56 3.32 -6.64
CA MET A 101 -10.88 4.57 -5.94
C MET A 101 -9.82 5.63 -6.30
N PRO A 102 -10.16 6.69 -7.05
CA PRO A 102 -9.23 7.78 -7.27
C PRO A 102 -9.02 8.53 -5.95
N ASN A 103 -7.77 8.67 -5.52
CA ASN A 103 -7.47 9.57 -4.42
C ASN A 103 -7.77 11.00 -4.89
N SER A 104 -8.62 11.74 -4.20
CA SER A 104 -9.03 13.10 -4.60
C SER A 104 -8.15 14.20 -4.02
N LYS A 105 -7.15 13.85 -3.20
CA LYS A 105 -6.30 14.82 -2.48
C LYS A 105 -4.94 15.06 -3.13
N TYR A 106 -4.61 14.39 -4.23
CA TYR A 106 -3.38 14.73 -4.96
C TYR A 106 -3.57 16.09 -5.66
N ARG A 107 -2.61 17.01 -5.48
CA ARG A 107 -2.58 18.37 -6.04
C ARG A 107 -3.47 19.44 -5.40
N ASP A 108 -3.92 19.24 -4.15
CA ASP A 108 -4.65 20.27 -3.38
C ASP A 108 -3.74 21.37 -2.78
N GLY A 109 -2.44 21.37 -3.10
CA GLY A 109 -1.45 22.30 -2.56
C GLY A 109 -1.01 21.99 -1.12
N LYS A 110 -1.40 20.84 -0.55
CA LYS A 110 -1.14 20.47 0.84
C LYS A 110 -0.32 19.19 0.98
N ALA A 111 0.40 18.77 -0.06
CA ALA A 111 1.15 17.50 -0.05
C ALA A 111 2.10 17.39 1.17
N LYS A 112 2.86 18.44 1.52
CA LYS A 112 3.71 18.43 2.74
C LYS A 112 2.96 18.11 4.03
N ILE A 113 1.72 18.59 4.18
CA ILE A 113 0.85 18.30 5.33
C ILE A 113 0.44 16.83 5.31
N TRP A 114 0.02 16.32 4.14
CA TRP A 114 -0.38 14.93 3.98
C TRP A 114 0.77 13.95 4.21
N PHE A 115 1.97 14.26 3.72
CA PHE A 115 3.19 13.51 4.00
C PHE A 115 3.50 13.49 5.50
N THR A 116 3.49 14.65 6.16
CA THR A 116 3.71 14.73 7.61
C THR A 116 2.68 13.90 8.38
N LYS A 117 1.40 13.94 7.97
CA LYS A 117 0.34 13.13 8.58
C LYS A 117 0.57 11.64 8.36
N SER A 118 0.93 11.24 7.15
CA SER A 118 1.22 9.85 6.78
C SER A 118 2.38 9.27 7.59
N ILE A 119 3.48 10.01 7.74
CA ILE A 119 4.63 9.61 8.56
C ILE A 119 4.22 9.46 10.04
N ASN A 120 3.44 10.38 10.59
CA ASN A 120 2.94 10.26 11.96
C ASN A 120 2.02 9.05 12.14
N ILE A 121 1.18 8.73 11.17
CA ILE A 121 0.37 7.50 11.16
C ILE A 121 1.30 6.28 11.13
N TYR A 122 2.33 6.29 10.29
CA TYR A 122 3.32 5.22 10.27
C TYR A 122 3.92 5.00 11.66
N PHE A 123 4.37 6.05 12.35
CA PHE A 123 4.90 5.92 13.72
C PHE A 123 3.84 5.42 14.72
N GLN A 124 2.60 5.90 14.65
CA GLN A 124 1.54 5.42 15.54
C GLN A 124 1.35 3.90 15.48
N PHE A 125 1.47 3.30 14.29
CA PHE A 125 1.16 1.88 14.09
C PHE A 125 2.39 0.97 13.97
N ASN A 126 3.53 1.50 13.53
CA ASN A 126 4.70 0.71 13.14
C ASN A 126 6.00 1.08 13.86
N TYR A 127 5.97 2.03 14.81
CA TYR A 127 7.18 2.45 15.55
C TYR A 127 7.85 1.31 16.33
N LYS A 128 7.06 0.37 16.87
CA LYS A 128 7.55 -0.86 17.53
C LYS A 128 7.25 -2.07 16.65
N TYR A 129 7.63 -2.04 15.37
CA TYR A 129 7.29 -3.13 14.45
C TYR A 129 7.72 -4.50 15.00
N LYS A 130 6.87 -5.51 14.80
CA LYS A 130 7.27 -6.90 15.06
C LYS A 130 6.66 -7.80 14.01
N PHE A 131 7.49 -8.59 13.34
CA PHE A 131 7.03 -9.53 12.33
C PHE A 131 6.04 -10.55 12.92
N ASN A 132 4.97 -10.83 12.18
CA ASN A 132 3.92 -11.78 12.55
C ASN A 132 3.97 -13.02 11.65
N ASP A 133 4.38 -14.16 12.23
CA ASP A 133 4.44 -15.42 11.49
C ASP A 133 3.07 -15.89 10.99
N LYS A 134 1.96 -15.57 11.67
CA LYS A 134 0.61 -15.93 11.18
C LYS A 134 0.26 -15.17 9.91
N TYR A 135 0.56 -13.88 9.85
CA TYR A 135 0.38 -13.08 8.64
C TYR A 135 1.27 -13.57 7.49
N PHE A 136 2.46 -14.09 7.81
CA PHE A 136 3.28 -14.76 6.82
C PHE A 136 2.72 -16.10 6.34
N GLU A 137 2.17 -16.91 7.24
CA GLU A 137 1.46 -18.15 6.88
C GLU A 137 0.26 -17.86 5.97
N ASP A 138 -0.47 -16.77 6.20
CA ASP A 138 -1.59 -16.37 5.33
C ASP A 138 -1.11 -15.97 3.94
N PHE A 139 0.02 -15.25 3.84
CA PHE A 139 0.69 -15.01 2.56
C PHE A 139 1.10 -16.31 1.86
N GLN A 140 1.67 -17.27 2.58
CA GLN A 140 2.01 -18.59 2.03
C GLN A 140 0.77 -19.34 1.53
N LYS A 141 -0.36 -19.26 2.25
CA LYS A 141 -1.64 -19.83 1.83
C LYS A 141 -2.15 -19.19 0.54
N ILE A 142 -2.06 -17.87 0.39
CA ILE A 142 -2.42 -17.15 -0.86
C ILE A 142 -1.62 -17.72 -2.04
N VAL A 143 -0.30 -17.82 -1.90
CA VAL A 143 0.59 -18.34 -2.96
C VAL A 143 0.26 -19.81 -3.27
N LYS A 144 0.04 -20.62 -2.24
CA LYS A 144 -0.34 -22.04 -2.36
C LYS A 144 -1.66 -22.20 -3.12
N ILE A 145 -2.70 -21.45 -2.74
CA ILE A 145 -4.02 -21.48 -3.40
C ILE A 145 -3.89 -21.14 -4.88
N CYS A 146 -3.15 -20.08 -5.22
CA CYS A 146 -2.96 -19.69 -6.61
C CYS A 146 -2.26 -20.79 -7.41
N ARG A 147 -1.22 -21.41 -6.83
CA ARG A 147 -0.50 -22.53 -7.45
C ARG A 147 -1.41 -23.75 -7.68
N GLU A 148 -2.13 -24.20 -6.66
CA GLU A 148 -3.00 -25.37 -6.73
C GLU A 148 -4.17 -25.18 -7.71
N LYS A 149 -4.63 -23.94 -7.91
CA LYS A 149 -5.72 -23.61 -8.83
C LYS A 149 -5.24 -23.16 -10.22
N ASN A 150 -3.95 -23.25 -10.52
CA ASN A 150 -3.36 -22.77 -11.78
C ASN A 150 -3.70 -21.29 -12.09
N ILE A 151 -3.72 -20.46 -11.05
CA ILE A 151 -3.90 -19.01 -11.15
C ILE A 151 -2.53 -18.38 -11.26
N LYS A 152 -2.32 -17.56 -12.29
CA LYS A 152 -1.09 -16.81 -12.47
C LYS A 152 -0.99 -15.75 -11.38
N LEU A 153 -0.05 -15.89 -10.46
CA LEU A 153 0.18 -14.94 -9.39
C LEU A 153 1.39 -14.06 -9.71
N LYS A 154 1.19 -12.74 -9.65
CA LYS A 154 2.27 -11.75 -9.72
C LYS A 154 2.25 -10.94 -8.44
N VAL A 155 3.29 -11.09 -7.62
CA VAL A 155 3.42 -10.36 -6.35
C VAL A 155 4.32 -9.15 -6.57
N PHE A 156 3.97 -8.02 -5.97
CA PHE A 156 4.81 -6.81 -6.01
C PHE A 156 4.85 -6.09 -4.66
N ILE A 157 5.95 -5.39 -4.39
CA ILE A 157 6.07 -4.46 -3.26
C ILE A 157 5.70 -3.08 -3.77
N SER A 158 4.72 -2.43 -3.12
CA SER A 158 4.25 -1.11 -3.53
C SER A 158 5.36 -0.04 -3.46
N PRO A 159 5.36 0.96 -4.36
CA PRO A 159 6.32 2.06 -4.32
C PRO A 159 5.85 3.13 -3.34
N SER A 160 6.10 2.97 -2.04
CA SER A 160 6.02 4.12 -1.14
C SER A 160 7.11 5.14 -1.47
N HIS A 161 6.85 6.40 -1.15
CA HIS A 161 7.86 7.46 -1.29
C HIS A 161 9.08 7.14 -0.41
N ALA A 162 10.28 7.57 -0.83
CA ALA A 162 11.54 7.29 -0.13
C ALA A 162 11.53 7.71 1.36
N ILE A 163 10.72 8.70 1.71
CA ILE A 163 10.47 9.15 3.09
C ILE A 163 9.87 8.05 3.99
N ASP A 164 9.05 7.14 3.47
CA ASP A 164 8.53 6.00 4.24
C ASP A 164 9.65 4.99 4.53
N LEU A 165 10.61 4.82 3.61
CA LEU A 165 11.80 4.00 3.87
C LEU A 165 12.68 4.63 4.95
N GLU A 166 12.80 5.96 4.98
CA GLU A 166 13.47 6.65 6.09
C GLU A 166 12.70 6.47 7.40
N SER A 167 11.37 6.43 7.38
CA SER A 167 10.56 6.15 8.57
C SER A 167 10.85 4.76 9.15
N ILE A 168 11.04 3.73 8.30
CA ILE A 168 11.52 2.41 8.73
C ILE A 168 12.92 2.48 9.36
N ARG A 169 13.81 3.33 8.82
CA ARG A 169 15.20 3.43 9.29
C ARG A 169 15.31 4.12 10.64
N VAL A 170 14.64 5.25 10.82
CA VAL A 170 14.72 6.02 12.06
C VAL A 170 14.11 5.27 13.24
N THR A 171 13.17 4.34 13.00
CA THR A 171 12.65 3.43 14.02
C THR A 171 13.53 2.20 14.26
N GLY A 172 14.70 2.10 13.61
CA GLY A 172 15.63 0.99 13.78
C GLY A 172 15.27 -0.30 13.02
N GLU A 173 14.24 -0.28 12.17
CA GLU A 173 13.65 -1.48 11.57
C GLU A 173 14.19 -1.83 10.18
N TRP A 174 15.27 -1.17 9.73
CA TRP A 174 15.83 -1.40 8.40
C TRP A 174 16.28 -2.85 8.17
N GLN A 175 16.99 -3.44 9.14
CA GLN A 175 17.42 -4.83 9.04
C GLN A 175 16.21 -5.78 9.01
N THR A 176 15.15 -5.45 9.76
CA THR A 176 13.89 -6.20 9.75
C THR A 176 13.22 -6.13 8.38
N PHE A 177 13.20 -4.97 7.74
CA PHE A 177 12.68 -4.78 6.38
C PHE A 177 13.46 -5.59 5.33
N GLU A 178 14.79 -5.59 5.38
CA GLU A 178 15.59 -6.43 4.47
C GLU A 178 15.34 -7.92 4.71
N ASN A 179 15.28 -8.34 5.97
CA ASN A 179 15.00 -9.73 6.34
C ASN A 179 13.58 -10.16 5.93
N TRP A 180 12.62 -9.24 5.99
CA TRP A 180 11.28 -9.45 5.46
C TRP A 180 11.32 -9.75 3.96
N LYS A 181 12.01 -8.95 3.14
CA LYS A 181 12.17 -9.23 1.70
C LYS A 181 12.79 -10.62 1.47
N ARG A 182 13.89 -10.94 2.17
CA ARG A 182 14.52 -12.27 2.11
C ARG A 182 13.54 -13.40 2.46
N LYS A 183 12.70 -13.21 3.49
CA LYS A 183 11.72 -14.21 3.93
C LYS A 183 10.59 -14.41 2.91
N ILE A 184 10.09 -13.33 2.31
CA ILE A 184 9.07 -13.38 1.25
C ILE A 184 9.60 -14.14 0.02
N LEU A 185 10.85 -13.89 -0.38
CA LEU A 185 11.45 -14.53 -1.57
C LEU A 185 11.68 -16.03 -1.44
N LYS A 186 11.63 -16.59 -0.23
CA LYS A 186 11.60 -18.05 -0.03
C LYS A 186 10.29 -18.68 -0.51
N VAL A 187 9.25 -17.89 -0.77
CA VAL A 187 7.92 -18.36 -1.16
C VAL A 187 7.66 -18.16 -2.66
N THR A 188 7.99 -16.99 -3.20
CA THR A 188 7.79 -16.64 -4.61
C THR A 188 8.67 -15.45 -5.01
N PRO A 189 9.09 -15.33 -6.30
CA PRO A 189 9.63 -14.09 -6.85
C PRO A 189 8.66 -12.92 -6.69
N VAL A 190 9.20 -11.71 -6.57
CA VAL A 190 8.42 -10.47 -6.32
C VAL A 190 8.95 -9.34 -7.18
N TRP A 191 8.07 -8.51 -7.74
CA TRP A 191 8.47 -7.22 -8.32
C TRP A 191 8.63 -6.18 -7.22
N ASP A 192 9.84 -5.67 -7.03
CA ASP A 192 10.10 -4.62 -6.03
C ASP A 192 10.09 -3.23 -6.68
N PHE A 193 9.06 -2.44 -6.38
CA PHE A 193 8.98 -1.04 -6.79
C PHE A 193 9.42 -0.06 -5.69
N SER A 194 9.77 -0.58 -4.51
CA SER A 194 10.32 0.24 -3.41
C SER A 194 11.78 0.61 -3.66
N GLY A 195 12.35 1.41 -2.76
CA GLY A 195 13.75 1.87 -2.84
C GLY A 195 13.85 3.34 -3.23
N TYR A 196 15.01 3.74 -3.72
CA TYR A 196 15.31 5.11 -4.10
C TYR A 196 15.50 5.13 -5.63
N ASN A 197 14.41 5.41 -6.35
CA ASN A 197 14.36 5.41 -7.80
C ASN A 197 13.67 6.68 -8.33
N SER A 198 13.65 6.84 -9.65
CA SER A 198 13.09 8.00 -10.35
C SER A 198 11.64 8.35 -9.99
N ILE A 199 10.84 7.38 -9.53
CA ILE A 199 9.45 7.61 -9.11
C ILE A 199 9.39 7.91 -7.61
N THR A 200 10.02 7.08 -6.78
CA THR A 200 9.91 7.12 -5.31
C THR A 200 10.66 8.28 -4.66
N THR A 201 11.50 9.00 -5.42
CA THR A 201 12.34 10.11 -4.93
C THR A 201 11.91 11.48 -5.46
N GLU A 202 10.65 11.60 -5.90
CA GLU A 202 10.03 12.88 -6.25
C GLU A 202 10.30 13.92 -5.14
N PRO A 203 10.90 15.09 -5.45
CA PRO A 203 11.18 16.08 -4.42
C PRO A 203 9.90 16.53 -3.72
N LEU A 204 9.91 16.62 -2.40
CA LEU A 204 8.72 17.00 -1.64
C LEU A 204 8.36 18.48 -1.90
N GLN A 205 7.23 18.67 -2.58
CA GLN A 205 6.66 19.99 -2.92
C GLN A 205 5.23 20.11 -2.38
N ASP A 206 4.62 21.28 -2.55
CA ASP A 206 3.22 21.49 -2.11
C ASP A 206 2.22 20.79 -3.05
N VAL A 207 2.64 20.56 -4.29
CA VAL A 207 1.94 19.81 -5.33
C VAL A 207 2.89 18.72 -5.82
N MET A 208 2.40 17.48 -5.82
CA MET A 208 3.14 16.28 -6.24
C MET A 208 2.46 15.66 -7.46
N GLU A 209 3.23 14.96 -8.28
CA GLU A 209 2.82 14.23 -9.47
C GLU A 209 2.64 12.73 -9.19
N ASN A 210 3.57 12.13 -8.45
CA ASN A 210 3.60 10.69 -8.24
C ASN A 210 2.81 10.26 -7.01
N TYR A 211 2.58 11.17 -6.05
CA TYR A 211 2.06 10.85 -4.72
C TYR A 211 0.96 11.80 -4.23
N ALA A 212 -0.05 11.26 -3.56
CA ALA A 212 -1.02 12.04 -2.78
C ALA A 212 -0.52 12.28 -1.34
N ASP A 213 0.15 11.27 -0.78
CA ASP A 213 0.92 11.29 0.46
C ASP A 213 2.08 10.29 0.34
N SER A 214 2.83 10.06 1.42
CA SER A 214 4.04 9.20 1.35
C SER A 214 3.77 7.74 0.98
N SER A 215 2.54 7.25 1.12
CA SER A 215 2.16 5.86 0.86
C SER A 215 1.22 5.67 -0.34
N HIS A 216 0.44 6.69 -0.70
CA HIS A 216 -0.58 6.60 -1.75
C HIS A 216 -0.09 7.22 -3.06
N TYR A 217 0.32 6.38 -4.00
CA TYR A 217 0.74 6.79 -5.35
C TYR A 217 -0.45 7.11 -6.27
N THR A 218 -0.20 7.94 -7.29
CA THR A 218 -1.22 8.38 -8.25
C THR A 218 -1.52 7.32 -9.31
N LYS A 219 -2.64 7.47 -10.03
CA LYS A 219 -3.00 6.56 -11.12
C LYS A 219 -1.89 6.40 -12.18
N PRO A 220 -1.21 7.46 -12.66
CA PRO A 220 -0.09 7.30 -13.58
C PRO A 220 1.00 6.37 -13.06
N VAL A 221 1.35 6.44 -11.78
CA VAL A 221 2.31 5.50 -11.16
C VAL A 221 1.76 4.08 -11.13
N GLY A 222 0.48 3.90 -10.80
CA GLY A 222 -0.19 2.60 -10.89
C GLY A 222 -0.17 1.99 -12.29
N ASP A 223 -0.34 2.82 -13.34
CA ASP A 223 -0.23 2.40 -14.73
C ASP A 223 1.21 1.94 -15.05
N LEU A 224 2.25 2.63 -14.55
CA LEU A 224 3.66 2.22 -14.70
C LEU A 224 3.95 0.86 -14.04
N ILE A 225 3.38 0.61 -12.86
CA ILE A 225 3.49 -0.69 -12.17
C ILE A 225 2.89 -1.80 -13.05
N LEU A 226 1.67 -1.61 -13.54
CA LEU A 226 0.99 -2.59 -14.38
C LEU A 226 1.73 -2.81 -15.70
N ASN A 227 2.22 -1.75 -16.34
CA ASN A 227 3.05 -1.80 -17.53
C ASN A 227 4.26 -2.72 -17.33
N ARG A 228 5.03 -2.51 -16.24
CA ARG A 228 6.19 -3.34 -15.90
C ARG A 228 5.81 -4.80 -15.62
N ILE A 229 4.79 -5.02 -14.78
CA ILE A 229 4.38 -6.36 -14.33
C ILE A 229 3.82 -7.20 -15.50
N LEU A 230 3.12 -6.57 -16.43
CA LEU A 230 2.43 -7.22 -17.55
C LEU A 230 3.23 -7.23 -18.85
N GLY A 231 4.39 -6.56 -18.90
CA GLY A 231 5.18 -6.40 -20.12
C GLY A 231 4.46 -5.55 -21.17
N TYR A 232 3.63 -4.60 -20.72
CA TYR A 232 2.87 -3.69 -21.57
C TYR A 232 3.54 -2.32 -21.56
N LYS A 233 3.72 -1.70 -22.73
CA LYS A 233 4.33 -0.37 -22.87
C LYS A 233 5.64 -0.20 -22.07
N GLU A 234 6.50 -1.21 -22.05
CA GLU A 234 7.70 -1.22 -21.19
C GLU A 234 8.62 -0.01 -21.41
N LYS A 235 8.67 0.53 -22.64
CA LYS A 235 9.43 1.74 -22.99
C LYS A 235 8.97 3.00 -22.25
N GLU A 236 7.74 3.03 -21.77
CA GLU A 236 7.18 4.13 -20.98
C GLU A 236 7.56 3.99 -19.48
N VAL A 237 8.08 2.85 -19.04
CA VAL A 237 8.46 2.62 -17.64
C VAL A 237 9.93 2.95 -17.41
N PRO A 238 10.29 3.84 -16.46
CA PRO A 238 11.69 4.12 -16.12
C PRO A 238 12.46 2.84 -15.80
N ALA A 239 13.67 2.69 -16.35
CA ALA A 239 14.44 1.44 -16.24
C ALA A 239 14.68 1.00 -14.79
N ASP A 240 14.85 1.96 -13.88
CA ASP A 240 15.08 1.77 -12.45
C ASP A 240 13.80 1.52 -11.62
N PHE A 241 12.61 1.57 -12.23
CA PHE A 241 11.33 1.43 -11.54
C PHE A 241 10.73 0.03 -11.72
N GLY A 242 10.85 -0.81 -10.68
CA GLY A 242 10.29 -2.16 -10.63
C GLY A 242 11.30 -3.24 -11.05
N VAL A 243 11.95 -3.87 -10.08
CA VAL A 243 12.94 -4.94 -10.32
C VAL A 243 12.36 -6.28 -9.90
N LEU A 244 12.39 -7.29 -10.77
CA LEU A 244 12.01 -8.64 -10.38
C LEU A 244 13.11 -9.24 -9.49
N ILE A 245 12.82 -9.35 -8.20
CA ILE A 245 13.72 -9.89 -7.19
C ILE A 245 13.46 -11.37 -6.94
N THR A 246 14.56 -12.10 -6.75
CA THR A 246 14.61 -13.55 -6.54
C THR A 246 15.66 -13.87 -5.47
N PRO A 247 15.70 -15.09 -4.92
CA PRO A 247 16.76 -15.50 -3.99
C PRO A 247 18.18 -15.29 -4.55
N GLU A 248 18.35 -15.33 -5.87
CA GLU A 248 19.64 -15.20 -6.54
C GLU A 248 20.15 -13.75 -6.60
N ASN A 249 19.25 -12.75 -6.69
CA ASN A 249 19.66 -11.34 -6.88
C ASN A 249 19.42 -10.44 -5.64
N ILE A 250 18.73 -10.94 -4.61
CA ILE A 250 18.29 -10.12 -3.46
C ILE A 250 19.43 -9.35 -2.79
N GLU A 251 20.60 -9.97 -2.55
CA GLU A 251 21.68 -9.28 -1.84
C GLU A 251 22.26 -8.12 -2.65
N SER A 252 22.39 -8.30 -3.97
CA SER A 252 22.84 -7.23 -4.88
C SER A 252 21.82 -6.08 -4.95
N HIS A 253 20.52 -6.42 -4.96
CA HIS A 253 19.43 -5.44 -4.95
C HIS A 253 19.39 -4.63 -3.66
N LEU A 254 19.54 -5.28 -2.50
CA LEU A 254 19.62 -4.61 -1.19
C LEU A 254 20.86 -3.71 -1.08
N ALA A 255 22.00 -4.16 -1.58
CA ALA A 255 23.21 -3.33 -1.66
C ALA A 255 22.99 -2.09 -2.52
N LYS A 256 22.33 -2.24 -3.67
CA LYS A 256 21.97 -1.11 -4.54
C LYS A 256 21.06 -0.12 -3.81
N ILE A 257 20.00 -0.57 -3.15
CA ILE A 257 19.09 0.30 -2.37
C ILE A 257 19.86 1.12 -1.31
N ARG A 258 20.84 0.51 -0.63
CA ARG A 258 21.68 1.22 0.34
C ARG A 258 22.56 2.29 -0.32
N ALA A 259 23.18 1.96 -1.45
CA ALA A 259 24.00 2.93 -2.21
C ALA A 259 23.16 4.08 -2.79
N ASP A 260 21.99 3.78 -3.37
CA ASP A 260 21.08 4.79 -3.91
C ASP A 260 20.60 5.75 -2.80
N ARG A 261 20.38 5.24 -1.58
CA ARG A 261 20.07 6.09 -0.42
C ARG A 261 21.20 7.06 -0.12
N GLU A 262 22.44 6.60 -0.10
CA GLU A 262 23.59 7.47 0.22
C GLU A 262 23.66 8.66 -0.74
N GLU A 263 23.30 8.45 -2.02
CA GLU A 263 23.20 9.53 -2.98
C GLU A 263 21.96 10.42 -2.75
N TRP A 264 20.80 9.81 -2.48
CA TRP A 264 19.57 10.55 -2.18
C TRP A 264 19.74 11.50 -0.98
N VAL A 265 20.35 11.04 0.12
CA VAL A 265 20.55 11.83 1.35
C VAL A 265 21.42 13.07 1.10
N LYS A 266 22.41 13.02 0.20
CA LYS A 266 23.23 14.19 -0.14
C LYS A 266 22.39 15.34 -0.69
N ASN A 267 21.36 15.00 -1.46
CA ASN A 267 20.53 15.94 -2.21
C ASN A 267 19.16 16.22 -1.54
N ARG A 268 18.82 15.52 -0.46
CA ARG A 268 17.49 15.54 0.20
C ARG A 268 17.56 15.65 1.73
N LYS A 269 18.57 16.35 2.24
CA LYS A 269 18.81 16.53 3.69
C LYS A 269 17.59 17.03 4.46
N SER A 270 16.85 18.00 3.92
CA SER A 270 15.66 18.56 4.58
C SER A 270 14.52 17.54 4.74
N GLU A 271 14.36 16.62 3.79
CA GLU A 271 13.36 15.54 3.87
C GLU A 271 13.78 14.49 4.90
N LEU A 272 15.07 14.16 4.99
CA LEU A 272 15.59 13.30 6.04
C LEU A 272 15.40 13.93 7.43
N GLU A 273 15.75 15.21 7.59
CA GLU A 273 15.57 15.96 8.85
C GLU A 273 14.10 16.02 9.27
N LEU A 274 13.16 16.16 8.33
CA LEU A 274 11.73 16.10 8.62
C LEU A 274 11.36 14.80 9.33
N VAL A 275 11.77 13.65 8.78
CA VAL A 275 11.46 12.33 9.34
C VAL A 275 12.08 12.15 10.73
N GLN A 276 13.35 12.53 10.89
CA GLN A 276 14.06 12.46 12.18
C GLN A 276 13.40 13.34 13.24
N ASN A 277 12.99 14.55 12.88
CA ASN A 277 12.31 15.46 13.81
C ASN A 277 10.93 14.94 14.24
N LEU A 278 10.19 14.30 13.33
CA LEU A 278 8.91 13.68 13.65
C LEU A 278 9.08 12.46 14.57
N GLU A 279 10.11 11.65 14.33
CA GLU A 279 10.45 10.49 15.16
C GLU A 279 10.79 10.92 16.59
N ASN A 280 11.69 11.90 16.76
CA ASN A 280 12.07 12.43 18.07
C ASN A 280 10.84 12.92 18.87
N LYS A 281 9.98 13.73 18.25
CA LYS A 281 8.74 14.23 18.87
C LYS A 281 7.79 13.11 19.28
N PHE A 282 7.67 12.08 18.43
CA PHE A 282 6.85 10.92 18.73
C PHE A 282 7.40 10.14 19.94
N GLY A 283 8.72 9.90 19.97
CA GLY A 283 9.41 9.22 21.07
C GLY A 283 9.24 9.93 22.42
N GLU A 284 9.41 11.25 22.46
CA GLU A 284 9.16 12.08 23.65
C GLU A 284 7.74 11.93 24.18
N THR A 285 6.75 11.92 23.27
CA THR A 285 5.34 11.75 23.62
C THR A 285 5.04 10.37 24.20
N GLN A 286 5.69 9.31 23.72
CA GLN A 286 5.52 7.96 24.28
C GLN A 286 6.12 7.85 25.69
N GLN A 287 7.31 8.42 25.91
CA GLN A 287 7.95 8.42 27.22
C GLN A 287 7.14 9.16 28.30
N GLN A 288 6.37 10.18 27.91
CA GLN A 288 5.46 10.88 28.83
C GLN A 288 4.22 10.08 29.20
N LYS A 289 3.77 9.15 28.34
CA LYS A 289 2.62 8.27 28.61
C LYS A 289 2.97 7.07 29.47
N ASP A 290 4.23 6.64 29.44
CA ASP A 290 4.75 5.49 30.19
C ASP A 290 5.22 5.88 31.62
N LYS A 291 5.14 7.17 31.99
CA LYS A 291 5.41 7.70 33.35
C LYS A 291 4.11 7.94 34.12
#